data_AF-B4I1X3-F1
#
_entry.id   AF-B4I1X3-F1
#
_cell.length_a   1.000
_cell.length_b   1.000
_cell.length_c   1.000
_cell.angle_alpha   90.00
_cell.angle_beta   90.00
_cell.angle_gamma   90.00
#
_symmetry.space_group_name_H-M   'P 1'
#
loop_
_entity.id
_entity.type
_entity.pdbx_description
1 polymer ?
#
loop_
_entity_poly.entity_id
_entity_poly.type
_entity_poly.pdbx_seq_one_letter_code
_entity_poly.pdbx_strand_id
1 'polypeptide(L)'
;MAYWECPPATICCRKSKVRSLMCAGGEIGKDACKGDGGSPLACPLQSDPNRYEQVGIVNYGLGCGTTIPAVYTDVSKMRTWIDYQIRENSNAYQPQNADDGGKLRKEYFRNL
;
A
#
# COMPACT_ATOMS: atom_id res chain seq x y z
N MET A 1 8.65 -4.23 12.77
CA MET A 1 8.59 -4.37 11.30
C MET A 1 7.91 -5.68 10.95
N ALA A 2 6.67 -5.64 10.46
CA ALA A 2 5.86 -6.82 10.21
C ALA A 2 6.14 -7.37 8.79
N TYR A 3 7.17 -8.22 8.67
CA TYR A 3 7.57 -8.86 7.41
C TYR A 3 7.24 -10.35 7.32
N TRP A 4 6.80 -10.97 8.41
CA TRP A 4 6.56 -12.42 8.44
C TRP A 4 5.07 -12.70 8.48
N GLU A 5 4.58 -13.27 7.38
CA GLU A 5 3.18 -13.51 7.06
C GLU A 5 2.38 -12.21 6.95
N CYS A 6 2.12 -11.77 5.71
CA CYS A 6 1.14 -10.71 5.47
C CYS A 6 -0.14 -11.18 6.17
N PRO A 7 -0.61 -10.48 7.22
CA PRO A 7 -1.75 -10.94 7.97
C PRO A 7 -2.90 -11.10 6.99
N PRO A 8 -3.65 -12.22 6.99
CA PRO A 8 -4.81 -12.33 6.14
C PRO A 8 -5.66 -11.09 6.39
N ALA A 9 -5.84 -10.26 5.36
CA ALA A 9 -6.51 -8.95 5.44
C ALA A 9 -8.02 -9.08 5.75
N THR A 10 -8.43 -10.19 6.37
CA THR A 10 -9.71 -10.82 6.09
C THR A 10 -10.77 -10.47 7.11
N ILE A 11 -10.51 -10.23 8.39
CA ILE A 11 -11.58 -9.89 9.34
C ILE A 11 -11.06 -8.99 10.46
N CYS A 12 -11.36 -7.69 10.40
CA CYS A 12 -11.59 -6.89 11.61
C CYS A 12 -12.29 -5.56 11.34
N CYS A 13 -12.34 -5.12 10.08
CA CYS A 13 -13.15 -3.99 9.64
C CYS A 13 -14.49 -4.47 9.04
N ARG A 14 -15.13 -5.53 9.58
CA ARG A 14 -16.37 -6.11 9.01
C ARG A 14 -17.56 -5.13 8.96
N LYS A 15 -17.41 -3.88 9.43
CA LYS A 15 -18.37 -2.79 9.30
C LYS A 15 -17.78 -1.39 9.03
N SER A 16 -16.64 -1.27 8.32
CA SER A 16 -16.29 0.07 7.77
C SER A 16 -17.14 0.33 6.52
N LYS A 17 -18.02 1.34 6.57
CA LYS A 17 -18.75 1.85 5.40
C LYS A 17 -17.82 2.56 4.41
N VAL A 18 -16.59 2.87 4.84
CA VAL A 18 -15.53 3.49 4.06
C VAL A 18 -14.70 2.41 3.40
N ARG A 19 -14.89 2.23 2.09
CA ARG A 19 -14.24 1.17 1.28
C ARG A 19 -12.72 1.34 1.11
N SER A 20 -12.14 2.44 1.57
CA SER A 20 -10.71 2.80 1.44
C SER A 20 -9.88 2.54 2.69
N LEU A 21 -10.44 1.86 3.70
CA LEU A 21 -9.72 1.51 4.93
C LEU A 21 -9.68 0.00 5.10
N MET A 22 -8.55 -0.51 5.60
CA MET A 22 -8.33 -1.89 5.97
C MET A 22 -7.77 -1.99 7.40
N CYS A 23 -7.88 -3.16 7.99
CA CYS A 23 -7.37 -3.46 9.33
C CYS A 23 -6.24 -4.50 9.19
N ALA A 24 -5.11 -4.34 9.89
CA ALA A 24 -4.03 -5.33 9.93
C ALA A 24 -3.37 -5.35 11.32
N GLY A 25 -2.91 -6.52 11.77
CA GLY A 25 -2.40 -6.74 13.12
C GLY A 25 -3.42 -7.47 14.00
N GLY A 26 -3.43 -7.16 15.30
CA GLY A 26 -4.23 -7.89 16.30
C GLY A 26 -3.48 -9.04 16.97
N GLU A 27 -2.17 -9.13 16.73
CA GLU A 27 -1.26 -10.02 17.44
C GLU A 27 -0.46 -9.23 18.48
N ILE A 28 -0.33 -9.81 19.68
CA ILE A 28 0.43 -9.19 20.77
C ILE A 28 1.88 -8.96 20.32
N GLY A 29 2.36 -7.73 20.48
CA GLY A 29 3.70 -7.31 20.06
C GLY A 29 3.87 -7.06 18.55
N LYS A 30 2.82 -7.22 17.72
CA LYS A 30 2.88 -6.99 16.27
C LYS A 30 1.78 -6.01 15.82
N ASP A 31 2.06 -4.73 15.94
CA ASP A 31 1.17 -3.66 15.49
C ASP A 31 1.95 -2.42 15.03
N ALA A 32 1.29 -1.52 14.31
CA ALA A 32 1.81 -0.18 14.08
C ALA A 32 1.67 0.67 15.35
N CYS A 33 2.63 1.53 15.60
CA CYS A 33 2.72 2.34 16.81
C CYS A 33 2.59 3.84 16.56
N LYS A 34 2.53 4.60 17.66
CA LYS A 34 2.63 6.06 17.59
C LYS A 34 3.94 6.45 16.89
N GLY A 35 3.83 7.29 15.88
CA GLY A 35 4.96 7.71 15.04
C GLY A 35 5.06 6.96 13.70
N ASP A 36 4.37 5.82 13.55
CA ASP A 36 4.39 5.05 12.30
C ASP A 36 3.40 5.56 11.25
N GLY A 37 2.61 6.61 11.57
CA GLY A 37 1.63 7.19 10.64
C GLY A 37 2.25 7.55 9.29
N GLY A 38 1.67 7.06 8.20
CA GLY A 38 2.21 7.22 6.85
C GLY A 38 3.18 6.11 6.40
N SER A 39 3.62 5.23 7.30
CA SER A 39 4.53 4.14 6.95
C SER A 39 3.85 3.08 6.08
N PRO A 40 4.62 2.40 5.20
CA PRO A 40 4.06 1.38 4.32
C PRO A 40 3.78 0.08 5.07
N LEU A 41 2.61 -0.51 4.78
CA LEU A 41 2.37 -1.93 4.99
C LEU A 41 2.72 -2.67 3.70
N ALA A 42 3.79 -3.47 3.72
CA ALA A 42 4.29 -4.18 2.56
C ALA A 42 4.09 -5.69 2.70
N CYS A 43 3.60 -6.33 1.65
CA CYS A 43 3.36 -7.78 1.60
C CYS A 43 4.07 -8.41 0.40
N PRO A 44 4.59 -9.64 0.51
CA PRO A 44 5.19 -10.32 -0.63
C PRO A 44 4.13 -10.63 -1.69
N LEU A 45 4.51 -10.57 -2.96
CA LEU A 45 3.66 -10.99 -4.07
C LEU A 45 3.44 -12.50 -4.00
N GLN A 46 2.21 -12.94 -4.23
CA GLN A 46 1.89 -14.37 -4.29
C GLN A 46 2.66 -15.09 -5.41
N SER A 47 2.98 -14.38 -6.50
CA SER A 47 3.73 -14.90 -7.64
C SER A 47 5.25 -14.90 -7.45
N ASP A 48 5.78 -14.06 -6.56
CA ASP A 48 7.21 -13.92 -6.31
C ASP A 48 7.47 -13.44 -4.86
N PRO A 49 7.87 -14.34 -3.95
CA PRO A 49 8.07 -14.00 -2.54
C PRO A 49 9.25 -13.04 -2.31
N ASN A 50 10.13 -12.82 -3.29
CA ASN A 50 11.23 -11.86 -3.20
C ASN A 50 10.81 -10.43 -3.56
N ARG A 51 9.59 -10.25 -4.09
CA ARG A 51 9.04 -8.95 -4.45
C ARG A 51 7.91 -8.60 -3.51
N TYR A 52 7.91 -7.35 -3.06
CA TYR A 52 6.90 -6.83 -2.14
C TYR A 52 6.06 -5.76 -2.82
N GLU A 53 4.77 -5.74 -2.50
CA GLU A 53 3.85 -4.67 -2.85
C GLU A 53 3.39 -3.92 -1.60
N GLN A 54 3.25 -2.61 -1.73
CA GLN A 54 2.67 -1.78 -0.68
C GLN A 54 1.14 -1.91 -0.74
N VAL A 55 0.56 -2.64 0.19
CA VAL A 55 -0.88 -2.87 0.26
C VAL A 55 -1.59 -1.79 1.08
N GLY A 56 -0.89 -1.18 2.04
CA GLY A 56 -1.49 -0.22 2.96
C GLY A 56 -0.56 0.92 3.38
N ILE A 57 -1.17 1.95 3.98
CA ILE A 57 -0.47 3.06 4.65
C ILE A 57 -1.03 3.16 6.07
N VAL A 58 -0.16 3.18 7.09
CA VAL A 58 -0.59 3.33 8.49
C VAL A 58 -1.41 4.61 8.64
N ASN A 59 -2.65 4.49 9.12
CA ASN A 59 -3.54 5.62 9.34
C ASN A 59 -3.64 5.94 10.84
N TYR A 60 -4.31 5.09 11.62
CA TYR A 60 -4.41 5.26 13.06
C TYR A 60 -4.54 3.90 13.78
N GLY A 61 -4.19 3.88 15.07
CA GLY A 61 -4.33 2.73 15.95
C GLY A 61 -4.71 3.18 17.36
N LEU A 62 -5.30 2.27 18.15
CA LEU A 62 -5.73 2.56 19.52
C LEU A 62 -4.67 2.20 20.58
N GLY A 63 -3.64 1.47 20.19
CA GLY A 63 -2.56 0.99 21.05
C GLY A 63 -1.42 0.41 20.22
N CYS A 64 -0.41 -0.13 20.90
CA CYS A 64 0.75 -0.77 20.30
C CYS A 64 0.83 -2.23 20.74
N GLY A 65 0.99 -3.15 19.80
CA GLY A 65 1.19 -4.58 20.09
C GLY A 65 0.06 -5.18 20.92
N THR A 66 -1.17 -4.72 20.69
CA THR A 66 -2.37 -5.20 21.38
C THR A 66 -3.11 -6.21 20.51
N THR A 67 -4.16 -6.82 21.06
CA THR A 67 -5.08 -7.67 20.27
C THR A 67 -6.02 -6.85 19.37
N ILE A 68 -5.97 -5.51 19.46
CA ILE A 68 -6.73 -4.60 18.60
C ILE A 68 -5.85 -4.26 17.40
N PRO A 69 -6.27 -4.54 16.15
CA PRO A 69 -5.50 -4.20 14.97
C PRO A 69 -5.48 -2.69 14.70
N ALA A 70 -4.37 -2.21 14.13
CA ALA A 70 -4.32 -0.87 13.54
C ALA A 70 -5.11 -0.78 12.23
N VAL A 71 -5.51 0.45 11.90
CA VAL A 71 -6.23 0.80 10.68
C VAL A 71 -5.24 1.41 9.69
N TYR A 72 -5.35 0.96 8.44
CA TYR A 72 -4.52 1.36 7.31
C TYR A 72 -5.42 1.89 6.19
N THR A 73 -4.88 2.80 5.38
CA THR A 73 -5.49 3.20 4.11
C THR A 73 -5.23 2.12 3.06
N ASP A 74 -6.25 1.70 2.33
CA ASP A 74 -6.16 0.70 1.26
C ASP A 74 -5.58 1.32 -0.03
N VAL A 75 -4.32 1.00 -0.31
CA VAL A 75 -3.59 1.51 -1.48
C VAL A 75 -4.21 1.02 -2.79
N SER A 76 -4.80 -0.17 -2.82
CA SER A 76 -5.45 -0.70 -4.02
C SER A 76 -6.62 0.20 -4.48
N LYS A 77 -7.33 0.82 -3.53
CA LYS A 77 -8.44 1.73 -3.81
C LYS A 77 -7.98 3.11 -4.23
N MET A 78 -6.77 3.51 -3.83
CA MET A 78 -6.18 4.80 -4.18
C MET A 78 -5.42 4.76 -5.50
N ARG A 79 -5.26 3.59 -6.13
CA ARG A 79 -4.39 3.42 -7.31
C ARG A 79 -4.71 4.38 -8.45
N THR A 80 -5.98 4.51 -8.82
CA THR A 80 -6.41 5.44 -9.88
C THR A 80 -6.05 6.89 -9.56
N TRP A 81 -6.21 7.30 -8.30
CA TRP A 81 -5.84 8.65 -7.86
C TRP A 81 -4.32 8.84 -7.89
N ILE A 82 -3.54 7.87 -7.44
CA ILE A 82 -2.07 7.91 -7.49
C ILE A 82 -1.61 8.06 -8.94
N ASP A 83 -2.12 7.22 -9.85
CA ASP A 83 -1.74 7.28 -11.27
C ASP A 83 -2.16 8.63 -11.90
N TYR A 84 -3.33 9.17 -11.55
CA TYR A 84 -3.76 10.50 -11.99
C TYR A 84 -2.81 11.59 -11.47
N GLN A 85 -2.52 11.63 -10.17
CA GLN A 85 -1.64 12.64 -9.58
C GLN A 85 -0.22 12.57 -10.13
N ILE A 86 0.29 11.35 -10.36
CA ILE A 86 1.60 11.18 -11.01
C ILE A 86 1.56 11.79 -12.40
N ARG A 87 0.51 11.55 -13.21
CA ARG A 87 0.41 12.06 -14.59
C ARG A 87 0.24 13.57 -14.66
N GLU A 88 -0.63 14.16 -13.85
CA GLU A 88 -0.88 15.60 -13.85
C GLU A 88 0.34 16.39 -13.32
N ASN A 89 1.00 15.88 -12.28
CA ASN A 89 2.16 16.54 -11.69
C ASN A 89 3.50 16.15 -12.35
N SER A 90 3.53 15.18 -13.27
CA SER A 90 4.76 14.84 -14.01
C SER A 90 5.11 15.83 -15.12
N ASN A 91 4.31 16.87 -15.35
CA ASN A 91 4.79 18.08 -16.03
C ASN A 91 5.87 18.82 -15.22
N ALA A 92 6.05 18.51 -13.93
CA ALA A 92 7.22 18.92 -13.12
C ALA A 92 8.39 17.91 -13.17
N TYR A 93 8.22 16.75 -13.81
CA TYR A 93 9.29 15.82 -14.18
C TYR A 93 9.32 15.67 -15.70
N GLN A 94 9.73 16.74 -16.38
CA GLN A 94 10.28 16.60 -17.73
C GLN A 94 11.74 16.17 -17.55
N PRO A 95 12.15 14.92 -17.85
CA PRO A 95 13.54 14.72 -18.22
C PRO A 95 13.71 15.53 -19.49
N GLN A 96 14.42 16.65 -19.41
CA GLN A 96 14.80 17.42 -20.59
C GLN A 96 15.50 16.43 -21.53
N ASN A 97 14.86 16.19 -22.69
CA ASN A 97 15.22 15.21 -23.74
C ASN A 97 14.61 13.80 -23.53
N ALA A 98 13.29 13.70 -23.72
CA ALA A 98 12.58 12.43 -23.85
C ALA A 98 12.36 12.08 -25.33
N ASP A 99 13.45 11.92 -26.07
CA ASP A 99 13.43 11.15 -27.31
C ASP A 99 13.70 9.68 -26.90
N ASP A 100 12.82 8.76 -27.28
CA ASP A 100 12.95 7.28 -27.21
C ASP A 100 12.42 6.48 -25.99
N GLY A 101 11.95 7.10 -24.91
CA GLY A 101 11.52 6.36 -23.69
C GLY A 101 10.04 5.96 -23.58
N GLY A 102 9.15 6.62 -24.32
CA GLY A 102 7.69 6.54 -24.13
C GLY A 102 7.00 5.33 -24.78
N LYS A 103 7.65 4.68 -25.75
CA LYS A 103 7.06 3.56 -26.51
C LYS A 103 7.20 2.22 -25.79
N LEU A 104 8.32 2.00 -25.09
CA LEU A 104 8.63 0.75 -24.39
C LEU A 104 7.72 0.48 -23.18
N ARG A 105 7.31 1.52 -22.42
CA ARG A 105 6.43 1.32 -21.26
C ARG A 105 5.03 0.84 -21.62
N LYS A 106 4.48 1.23 -22.78
CA LYS A 106 3.14 0.78 -23.19
C LYS A 106 3.11 -0.69 -23.62
N GLU A 107 4.24 -1.25 -24.04
CA GLU A 107 4.34 -2.64 -24.47
C GLU A 107 4.47 -3.59 -23.27
N TYR A 108 5.21 -3.20 -22.23
CA TYR A 108 5.40 -4.03 -21.04
C TYR A 108 4.11 -4.26 -20.23
N PHE A 109 3.22 -3.26 -20.15
CA PHE A 109 1.93 -3.40 -19.45
C PHE A 109 0.84 -4.07 -20.29
N ARG A 110 1.08 -4.33 -21.58
CA ARG A 110 0.11 -5.02 -22.44
C ARG A 110 0.31 -6.54 -22.46
N ASN A 111 1.45 -7.02 -21.98
CA ASN A 111 1.83 -8.44 -21.95
C ASN A 111 1.96 -9.00 -20.51
N LEU A 112 1.38 -8.30 -19.53
CA LEU A 112 1.01 -8.83 -18.22
C LEU A 112 -0.51 -8.97 -18.18
#